data_AF-A0A9E5NAA2-F1
#
_entry.id   AF-A0A9E5NAA2-F1
#
_cell.length_a   1.000
_cell.length_b   1.000
_cell.length_c   1.000
_cell.angle_alpha   90.00
_cell.angle_beta   90.00
_cell.angle_gamma   90.00
#
_symmetry.space_group_name_H-M   'P 1'
#
loop_
_entity.id
_entity.type
_entity.pdbx_description
1 polymer ?
#
loop_
_entity_poly.entity_id
_entity_poly.type
_entity_poly.pdbx_seq_one_letter_code
_entity_poly.pdbx_strand_id
1 'polypeptide(L)' 'VRQAGFNLVTYNDPAYPSRLRMISDPPPFLYVKGELCKEDGSAVAVVGSRSASEYGKRVAVELCRSLALLG' A
#
# COMPACT_ATOMS: atom_id res chain seq x y z
N VAL A 1 0.70 -21.30 -9.06
CA VAL A 1 0.37 -19.94 -8.58
C VAL A 1 0.70 -18.82 -9.59
N ARG A 2 1.59 -19.00 -10.58
CA ARG A 2 1.84 -18.00 -11.65
C ARG A 2 0.72 -17.81 -12.71
N GLN A 3 -0.52 -18.21 -12.43
CA GLN A 3 -1.57 -18.28 -13.47
C GLN A 3 -2.46 -17.03 -13.59
N ALA A 4 -2.27 -15.98 -12.75
CA ALA A 4 -3.16 -14.82 -12.76
C ALA A 4 -2.46 -13.44 -12.65
N GLY A 5 -1.15 -13.35 -12.94
CA GLY A 5 -0.41 -12.08 -12.86
C GLY A 5 -0.14 -11.60 -11.42
N PHE A 6 -0.15 -12.53 -10.47
CA PHE A 6 0.20 -12.27 -9.07
C PHE A 6 1.55 -12.91 -8.71
N ASN A 7 2.35 -12.17 -7.96
CA ASN A 7 3.58 -12.60 -7.31
C ASN A 7 3.26 -12.99 -5.86
N LEU A 8 3.78 -14.13 -5.42
CA LEU A 8 3.71 -14.52 -4.01
C LEU A 8 4.97 -14.02 -3.31
N VAL A 9 4.80 -13.17 -2.30
CA VAL A 9 5.90 -12.65 -1.45
C VAL A 9 5.72 -13.24 -0.06
N THR A 10 6.68 -14.04 0.40
CA THR A 10 6.69 -14.69 1.70
C THR A 10 7.38 -13.82 2.76
N TYR A 11 7.13 -14.08 4.04
CA TYR A 11 7.71 -13.33 5.16
C TYR A 11 9.24 -13.16 5.10
N ASN A 12 9.94 -14.19 4.61
CA ASN A 12 11.41 -14.22 4.51
C ASN A 12 11.94 -13.58 3.22
N ASP A 13 11.08 -13.21 2.26
CA ASP A 13 11.53 -12.61 1.02
C ASP A 13 12.07 -11.19 1.26
N PRO A 14 13.15 -10.76 0.56
CA PRO A 14 13.65 -9.40 0.63
C PRO A 14 12.61 -8.35 0.22
N ALA A 15 11.68 -8.72 -0.66
CA ALA A 15 10.59 -7.86 -1.12
C ALA A 15 9.43 -7.71 -0.11
N TYR A 16 9.43 -8.46 0.99
CA TYR A 16 8.39 -8.34 2.00
C TYR A 16 8.51 -6.99 2.75
N PRO A 17 7.43 -6.18 2.84
CA PRO A 17 7.49 -4.85 3.44
C PRO A 17 7.98 -4.88 4.89
N SER A 18 9.07 -4.14 5.18
CA SER A 18 9.68 -4.09 6.52
C SER A 18 8.69 -3.61 7.60
N ARG A 19 7.87 -2.60 7.29
CA ARG A 19 6.82 -2.08 8.19
C ARG A 19 5.79 -3.13 8.55
N LEU A 20 5.46 -4.03 7.62
CA LEU A 20 4.50 -5.09 7.86
C LEU A 20 5.07 -6.21 8.74
N ARG A 21 6.41 -6.35 8.84
CA ARG A 21 7.03 -7.24 9.82
C ARG A 21 6.90 -6.74 11.26
N MET A 22 6.62 -5.45 11.45
CA MET A 22 6.60 -4.81 12.78
C MET A 22 5.24 -4.86 13.47
N ILE A 23 4.17 -5.31 12.80
CA ILE A 23 2.85 -5.45 13.43
C ILE A 23 2.79 -6.73 14.28
N SER A 24 1.83 -6.80 15.22
CA SER A 24 1.73 -7.92 16.17
C SER A 24 1.53 -9.29 15.52
N ASP A 25 0.88 -9.35 14.36
CA ASP A 25 0.58 -10.59 13.63
C ASP A 25 0.89 -10.37 12.13
N PRO A 26 2.18 -10.44 11.75
CA PRO A 26 2.58 -10.18 10.38
C PRO A 26 2.10 -11.33 9.47
N PRO A 27 1.42 -11.04 8.35
CA PRO A 27 0.93 -12.09 7.47
C PRO A 27 2.09 -12.93 6.90
N PRO A 28 1.96 -14.26 6.83
CA PRO A 28 3.05 -15.15 6.42
C PRO A 28 3.41 -15.01 4.93
N PHE A 29 2.46 -14.57 4.10
CA PHE A 29 2.67 -14.28 2.69
C PHE A 29 1.67 -13.23 2.17
N LEU A 30 2.03 -12.59 1.07
CA LEU A 30 1.25 -11.59 0.35
C LEU A 30 1.10 -12.02 -1.11
N TYR A 31 -0.11 -11.91 -1.66
CA TYR A 31 -0.32 -11.95 -3.11
C TYR A 31 -0.25 -10.51 -3.65
N VAL A 32 0.76 -10.23 -4.46
CA VAL A 32 1.03 -8.91 -5.03
C VAL A 32 0.69 -8.93 -6.52
N LYS A 33 -0.11 -7.98 -6.98
CA LYS A 33 -0.32 -7.74 -8.41
C LYS A 33 0.51 -6.53 -8.83
N GLY A 34 1.42 -6.70 -9.77
CA GLY A 34 2.46 -5.70 -10.06
C GLY A 34 3.74 -5.95 -9.27
N GLU A 35 4.44 -4.88 -8.93
CA GLU A 35 5.77 -4.93 -8.30
C GLU A 35 5.78 -4.06 -7.03
N LEU A 36 6.52 -4.52 -6.01
CA LEU A 36 6.86 -3.71 -4.84
C LEU A 36 8.26 -3.12 -5.06
N CYS A 37 8.37 -1.81 -5.00
CA CYS A 37 9.64 -1.09 -5.15
C CYS A 37 10.15 -0.57 -3.79
N LYS A 38 11.34 0.02 -3.77
CA LYS A 38 11.93 0.53 -2.53
C LYS A 38 11.19 1.76 -2.02
N GLU A 39 10.67 2.55 -2.95
CA GLU A 39 9.94 3.79 -2.71
C GLU A 39 8.61 3.53 -1.97
N ASP A 40 8.02 2.34 -2.13
CA ASP A 40 6.83 1.90 -1.37
C ASP A 40 7.07 1.82 0.15
N GLY A 41 8.33 1.84 0.59
CA GLY A 41 8.68 2.01 2.01
C GLY A 41 8.26 3.37 2.58
N SER A 42 8.14 4.40 1.73
CA SER A 42 7.71 5.75 2.05
C SER A 42 6.24 5.98 1.66
N ALA A 43 5.35 5.16 2.19
CA ALA A 43 3.91 5.23 1.91
C ALA A 43 3.11 5.91 3.04
N VAL A 44 2.08 6.65 2.65
CA VAL A 44 1.08 7.23 3.56
C VAL A 44 -0.28 6.59 3.29
N ALA A 45 -0.89 6.02 4.34
CA ALA A 45 -2.25 5.49 4.24
C ALA A 45 -3.27 6.63 4.37
N VAL A 46 -4.21 6.74 3.43
CA VAL A 46 -5.32 7.70 3.46
C VAL A 46 -6.63 6.93 3.58
N VAL A 47 -7.39 7.17 4.65
CA VAL A 47 -8.66 6.51 4.96
C VAL A 47 -9.76 7.53 5.23
N GLY A 48 -11.03 7.15 5.06
CA GLY A 48 -12.17 8.05 5.26
C GLY A 48 -13.53 7.35 5.19
N SER A 49 -14.61 8.14 5.27
CA SER A 49 -15.99 7.62 5.18
C SER A 49 -16.26 6.94 3.83
N ARG A 50 -16.96 5.80 3.86
CA ARG A 50 -17.49 5.12 2.66
C ARG A 50 -18.56 5.97 1.94
N SER A 51 -19.21 6.89 2.66
CA SER A 51 -20.15 7.87 2.12
C SER A 51 -19.61 9.28 2.43
N ALA A 52 -18.48 9.60 1.81
CA ALA A 52 -17.86 10.91 1.95
C ALA A 52 -18.69 11.99 1.25
N SER A 53 -18.76 13.18 1.85
CA SER A 53 -19.33 14.36 1.21
C SER A 53 -18.48 14.80 0.01
N GLU A 54 -19.06 15.60 -0.88
CA GLU A 54 -18.33 16.16 -2.03
C GLU A 54 -17.12 17.01 -1.60
N TYR A 55 -17.25 17.73 -0.47
CA TYR A 55 -16.12 18.44 0.13
C TYR A 55 -15.01 17.48 0.56
N GLY A 56 -15.36 16.40 1.28
CA GLY A 56 -14.38 15.40 1.72
C GLY A 56 -13.64 14.73 0.56
N LYS A 57 -14.35 14.42 -0.54
CA LYS A 57 -13.75 13.89 -1.76
C LYS A 57 -12.76 14.88 -2.38
N ARG A 58 -13.13 16.17 -2.46
CA ARG A 58 -12.25 17.22 -3.01
C ARG A 58 -10.97 17.35 -2.19
N VAL A 59 -11.07 17.40 -0.87
CA VAL A 59 -9.92 17.49 0.02
C VAL A 59 -9.01 16.26 -0.12
N ALA A 60 -9.58 15.06 -0.19
CA ALA A 60 -8.79 13.84 -0.39
C ALA A 60 -7.99 13.87 -1.69
N VAL A 61 -8.60 14.32 -2.80
CA VAL A 61 -7.90 14.46 -4.09
C VAL A 61 -6.76 15.47 -4.01
N GLU A 62 -7.00 16.63 -3.41
CA GLU A 62 -5.99 17.68 -3.28
C GLU A 62 -4.81 17.23 -2.41
N LEU A 63 -5.09 16.64 -1.26
CA LEU A 63 -4.08 16.13 -0.34
C LEU A 63 -3.23 15.03 -0.98
N CYS A 64 -3.87 14.01 -1.56
CA CYS A 64 -3.16 12.90 -2.18
C CYS A 64 -2.31 13.35 -3.37
N ARG A 65 -2.80 14.32 -4.17
CA ARG A 65 -2.01 14.88 -5.27
C ARG A 65 -0.75 15.57 -4.75
N SER A 66 -0.88 16.42 -3.74
CA SER A 66 0.26 17.13 -3.15
C SER A 66 1.27 16.17 -2.53
N LEU A 67 0.81 15.14 -1.81
CA LEU A 67 1.69 14.11 -1.24
C LEU A 67 2.45 13.34 -2.33
N ALA A 68 1.77 12.96 -3.42
CA ALA A 68 2.39 12.23 -4.53
C ALA A 68 3.41 13.07 -5.32
N LEU A 69 3.27 14.40 -5.34
CA LEU A 69 4.22 15.30 -6.00
C LEU A 69 5.44 15.63 -5.13
N LEU A 70 5.34 15.43 -3.80
CA LEU A 70 6.41 15.70 -2.84
C LEU A 70 7.32 14.49 -2.59
N GLY A 71 6.79 13.28 -2.79
CA GLY A 71 7.55 12.02 -2.74
C GLY A 71 8.27 11.73 -4.05
#